data_AF-A0A382DWC0-F1
#
_entry.id   AF-A0A382DWC0-F1
#
_cell.length_a   1.000
_cell.length_b   1.000
_cell.length_c   1.000
_cell.angle_alpha   90.00
_cell.angle_beta   90.00
_cell.angle_gamma   90.00
#
_symmetry.space_group_name_H-M   'P 1'
#
loop_
_entity.id
_entity.type
_entity.pdbx_description
1 polymer ?
#
loop_
_entity_poly.entity_id
_entity_poly.type
_entity_poly.pdbx_seq_one_letter_code
_entity_poly.pdbx_strand_id
1 'polypeptide(L)'
;MKSHEVIKESMESVGVKAIASDMNLSSSLLYKWCQPNDEVDENGTSNPLDRVAKIFEATGDENLLAWVCQQADGFFSPNPKVGENAAESLFANTHRLVAEFS
;
A
#
# COMPACT_ATOMS: atom_id res chain seq x y z
N MET A 1 -2.16 -7.03 -4.78
CA MET A 1 -2.62 -7.48 -3.45
C MET A 1 -3.61 -6.45 -2.93
N LYS A 2 -4.81 -6.90 -2.55
CA LYS A 2 -5.85 -6.07 -1.93
C LYS A 2 -5.57 -5.90 -0.44
N SER A 3 -6.05 -4.82 0.17
CA SER A 3 -5.78 -4.48 1.58
C SER A 3 -6.15 -5.58 2.58
N HIS A 4 -7.27 -6.28 2.38
CA HIS A 4 -7.69 -7.38 3.25
C HIS A 4 -6.80 -8.62 3.13
N GLU A 5 -6.18 -8.84 1.97
CA GLU A 5 -5.20 -9.93 1.77
C GLU A 5 -3.92 -9.63 2.57
N VAL A 6 -3.42 -8.39 2.50
CA VAL A 6 -2.25 -7.94 3.29
C VAL A 6 -2.48 -8.14 4.79
N ILE A 7 -3.64 -7.70 5.29
CA ILE A 7 -3.99 -7.83 6.70
C ILE A 7 -4.12 -9.30 7.11
N LYS A 8 -4.79 -10.11 6.28
CA LYS A 8 -4.96 -11.54 6.54
C LYS A 8 -3.61 -12.24 6.68
N GLU A 9 -2.71 -12.07 5.71
CA GLU A 9 -1.37 -12.66 5.73
C GLU A 9 -0.57 -12.21 6.96
N SER A 10 -0.65 -10.92 7.30
CA SER A 10 0.02 -10.37 8.49
C SER A 10 -0.48 -11.02 9.78
N MET A 11 -1.80 -11.23 9.89
CA MET A 11 -2.43 -11.80 11.08
C MET A 11 -2.19 -13.31 11.23
N GLU A 12 -1.98 -14.05 10.14
CA GLU A 12 -1.74 -15.50 10.19
C GLU A 12 -0.45 -15.88 10.93
N SER A 13 0.57 -15.01 10.88
CA SER A 13 1.87 -15.26 11.53
C SER A 13 1.82 -15.28 13.07
N VAL A 14 0.92 -14.52 13.68
CA VAL A 14 0.79 -14.37 15.15
C VAL A 14 -0.54 -14.94 15.67
N GLY A 15 -1.59 -14.88 14.85
CA GLY A 15 -2.94 -15.29 15.18
C GLY A 15 -3.85 -14.11 15.54
N VAL A 16 -5.02 -14.05 14.88
CA VAL A 16 -6.02 -12.97 15.02
C VAL A 16 -6.41 -12.67 16.46
N LYS A 17 -6.56 -13.69 17.32
CA LYS A 17 -6.97 -13.50 18.72
C LYS A 17 -5.91 -12.79 19.57
N ALA A 18 -4.63 -13.10 19.34
CA ALA A 18 -3.53 -12.48 20.06
C ALA A 18 -3.42 -10.99 19.71
N ILE A 19 -3.49 -10.68 18.41
CA ILE A 19 -3.47 -9.30 17.91
C ILE A 19 -4.70 -8.53 18.39
N ALA A 20 -5.89 -9.14 18.38
CA ALA A 20 -7.11 -8.51 18.89
C ALA A 20 -6.97 -8.08 20.36
N SER A 21 -6.39 -8.95 21.19
CA SER A 21 -6.15 -8.66 22.60
C SER A 21 -5.15 -7.52 22.79
N ASP A 22 -4.07 -7.52 22.02
CA ASP A 22 -3.02 -6.49 22.08
C ASP A 22 -3.54 -5.11 21.65
N MET A 23 -4.36 -5.08 20.60
CA MET A 23 -4.99 -3.85 20.08
C MET A 23 -6.21 -3.40 20.90
N ASN A 24 -6.64 -4.15 21.91
CA ASN A 24 -7.89 -3.94 22.65
C ASN A 24 -9.13 -3.83 21.73
N LEU A 25 -9.23 -4.74 20.76
CA LEU A 25 -10.32 -4.84 19.79
C LEU A 25 -10.97 -6.21 19.83
N SER A 26 -12.18 -6.34 19.28
CA SER A 26 -12.82 -7.65 19.15
C SER A 26 -12.18 -8.47 18.04
N SER A 27 -12.01 -9.78 18.25
CA SER A 27 -11.52 -10.67 17.18
C SER A 27 -12.45 -10.65 15.97
N SER A 28 -13.76 -10.46 16.16
CA SER A 28 -14.74 -10.32 15.07
C SER A 28 -14.43 -9.14 14.16
N LEU A 29 -14.00 -8.01 14.71
CA LEU A 29 -13.59 -6.83 13.92
C LEU A 29 -12.34 -7.13 13.09
N LEU A 30 -11.34 -7.78 13.67
CA LEU A 30 -10.12 -8.15 12.93
C LEU A 30 -10.43 -9.17 11.83
N TYR A 31 -11.28 -10.18 12.11
CA TYR A 31 -11.73 -11.10 11.06
C TYR A 31 -12.47 -10.37 9.94
N LYS A 32 -13.27 -9.34 10.25
CA LYS A 32 -13.90 -8.49 9.24
C LYS A 32 -12.85 -7.79 8.36
N TRP A 33 -11.75 -7.30 8.94
CA TRP A 33 -10.66 -6.67 8.17
C TRP A 33 -9.93 -7.64 7.22
N CYS A 34 -9.96 -8.94 7.48
CA CYS A 34 -9.37 -9.97 6.62
C CYS A 34 -10.26 -10.40 5.44
N GLN A 35 -11.51 -9.93 5.37
CA GLN A 35 -12.45 -10.28 4.31
C GLN A 35 -12.52 -9.18 3.25
N PRO A 36 -12.90 -9.51 2.00
CA PRO A 36 -13.28 -8.51 1.01
C PRO A 36 -14.34 -7.57 1.58
N ASN A 37 -14.16 -6.27 1.34
CA ASN A 37 -15.12 -5.25 1.74
C ASN A 37 -15.88 -4.82 0.47
N ASP A 38 -16.91 -5.59 0.13
CA ASP A 38 -17.69 -5.38 -1.10
C ASP A 38 -18.77 -4.28 -0.92
N GLU A 39 -18.99 -3.84 0.32
CA GLU A 39 -19.96 -2.81 0.70
C GLU A 39 -19.27 -1.53 1.17
N VAL A 40 -19.94 -0.39 0.98
CA VAL A 40 -19.52 0.88 1.57
C VAL A 40 -19.65 0.74 3.09
N ASP A 41 -18.52 0.71 3.78
CA ASP A 41 -18.52 0.61 5.25
C ASP A 41 -19.02 1.92 5.88
N GLU A 42 -20.32 1.97 6.16
CA GLU A 42 -21.00 3.10 6.81
C GLU A 42 -20.74 3.15 8.32
N ASN A 43 -20.28 2.05 8.93
CA ASN A 43 -20.16 1.90 10.38
C ASN A 43 -18.79 2.31 10.93
N GLY A 44 -17.87 2.78 10.08
CA GLY A 44 -16.54 3.16 10.52
C GLY A 44 -15.68 1.95 10.92
N THR A 45 -16.00 0.76 10.45
CA THR A 45 -15.30 -0.49 10.80
C THR A 45 -14.33 -0.99 9.72
N SER A 46 -14.10 -0.17 8.68
CA SER A 46 -13.29 -0.59 7.53
C SER A 46 -11.86 -0.89 7.93
N ASN A 47 -11.22 -1.77 7.16
CA ASN A 47 -9.81 -2.13 7.30
C ASN A 47 -8.93 -0.86 7.49
N PRO A 48 -8.00 -0.86 8.47
CA PRO A 48 -7.12 0.28 8.73
C PRO A 48 -6.29 0.73 7.53
N LEU A 49 -5.84 -0.18 6.66
CA LEU A 49 -5.11 0.18 5.43
C LEU A 49 -5.98 0.99 4.47
N ASP A 50 -7.26 0.61 4.32
CA ASP A 50 -8.20 1.37 3.47
C ASP A 50 -8.44 2.77 4.03
N ARG A 51 -8.42 2.92 5.37
CA ARG A 51 -8.58 4.24 6.01
C ARG A 51 -7.39 5.15 5.72
N VAL A 52 -6.17 4.63 5.87
CA VAL A 52 -4.94 5.38 5.54
C VAL A 52 -4.94 5.78 4.07
N ALA A 53 -5.32 4.86 3.17
CA ALA A 53 -5.43 5.14 1.74
C ALA A 53 -6.45 6.25 1.44
N LYS A 54 -7.64 6.20 2.07
CA LYS A 54 -8.66 7.26 1.92
C LYS A 54 -8.20 8.61 2.43
N ILE A 55 -7.48 8.67 3.55
CA ILE A 55 -6.91 9.93 4.05
C ILE A 55 -5.88 10.47 3.07
N PHE A 56 -5.01 9.60 2.55
CA PHE A 56 -4.03 9.99 1.52
C PHE A 56 -4.71 10.50 0.25
N GLU A 57 -5.75 9.82 -0.25
CA GLU A 57 -6.52 10.26 -1.42
C GLU A 57 -7.15 11.64 -1.21
N ALA A 58 -7.70 11.89 -0.01
CA ALA A 58 -8.34 13.16 0.32
C ALA A 58 -7.34 14.32 0.52
N THR A 59 -6.12 14.04 0.96
CA THR A 59 -5.14 15.07 1.39
C THR A 59 -3.98 15.26 0.43
N GLY A 60 -3.57 14.20 -0.28
CA GLY A 60 -2.34 14.16 -1.07
C GLY A 60 -1.06 14.24 -0.23
N ASP A 61 -1.14 14.13 1.11
CA ASP A 61 0.02 14.33 1.98
C ASP A 61 0.87 13.05 2.09
N GLU A 62 2.00 13.04 1.38
CA GLU A 62 2.96 11.92 1.40
C GLU A 62 3.58 11.68 2.79
N ASN A 63 3.56 12.68 3.70
CA ASN A 63 4.07 12.50 5.06
C ASN A 63 3.29 11.44 5.83
N LEU A 64 2.00 11.25 5.52
CA LEU A 64 1.20 10.17 6.11
C LEU A 64 1.82 8.80 5.82
N LEU A 65 2.20 8.55 4.57
CA LEU A 65 2.81 7.28 4.16
C LEU A 65 4.24 7.15 4.68
N ALA A 66 5.02 8.24 4.63
CA ALA A 66 6.38 8.27 5.16
C ALA A 66 6.41 7.92 6.64
N TRP A 67 5.48 8.46 7.44
CA TRP A 67 5.39 8.16 8.88
C TRP A 67 5.09 6.69 9.16
N VAL A 68 4.22 6.05 8.36
CA VAL A 68 3.93 4.60 8.49
C VAL A 68 5.18 3.77 8.17
N CYS A 69 5.90 4.09 7.09
CA CYS A 69 7.13 3.38 6.73
C CYS A 69 8.22 3.49 7.81
N GLN A 70 8.35 4.66 8.46
CA GLN A 70 9.32 4.89 9.52
C GLN A 70 9.11 4.00 10.74
N GLN A 71 7.89 3.50 10.99
CA GLN A 71 7.62 2.55 12.09
C GLN A 71 8.37 1.22 11.92
N ALA A 72 8.86 0.94 10.70
CA ALA A 72 9.64 -0.25 10.37
C ALA A 72 11.07 0.09 9.91
N ASP A 73 11.60 1.26 10.30
CA ASP A 73 12.92 1.77 9.87
C ASP A 73 13.04 1.89 8.33
N GLY A 74 11.90 2.12 7.66
CA GLY A 74 11.79 2.25 6.22
C GLY A 74 11.51 3.69 5.76
N PHE A 75 11.41 3.86 4.44
CA PHE A 75 11.04 5.12 3.80
C PHE A 75 10.02 4.89 2.68
N PHE A 76 9.18 5.89 2.42
CA PHE A 76 8.29 5.89 1.26
C PHE A 76 9.04 6.42 0.04
N SER A 77 9.00 5.67 -1.07
CA SER A 77 9.51 6.10 -2.37
C SER A 77 8.36 6.08 -3.38
N PRO A 78 7.89 7.23 -3.87
CA PRO A 78 6.88 7.23 -4.92
C PRO A 78 7.44 6.56 -6.18
N ASN A 79 6.56 5.89 -6.93
CA ASN A 79 6.94 5.36 -8.23
C ASN A 79 7.36 6.52 -9.15
N PRO A 80 8.39 6.33 -10.00
CA PRO A 80 8.80 7.37 -10.92
C PRO A 80 7.62 7.72 -11.85
N LYS A 81 7.44 9.02 -12.11
CA LYS A 81 6.49 9.50 -13.11
C LYS A 81 7.06 9.16 -14.49
N VAL A 82 6.74 7.97 -14.99
CA VAL A 82 7.08 7.58 -16.36
C VAL A 82 6.19 8.42 -17.28
N GLY A 83 6.76 9.45 -17.90
CA GLY A 83 6.07 10.17 -18.98
C GLY A 83 5.84 9.23 -20.16
N GLU A 84 4.80 9.48 -20.96
CA GLU A 84 4.40 8.66 -22.12
C GLU A 84 5.57 8.33 -23.08
N ASN A 85 6.62 9.17 -23.11
CA ASN A 85 7.77 9.04 -24.01
C ASN A 85 9.02 8.39 -23.39
N ALA A 86 8.95 7.85 -22.18
CA ALA A 86 10.14 7.29 -21.52
C ALA A 86 10.71 6.08 -22.29
N ALA A 87 9.84 5.22 -22.83
CA ALA A 87 10.24 4.10 -23.67
C ALA A 87 10.85 4.59 -25.00
N GLU A 88 10.21 5.56 -25.64
CA GLU A 88 10.65 6.11 -26.93
C GLU A 88 12.02 6.81 -26.82
N SER A 89 12.26 7.54 -25.72
CA SER A 89 13.55 8.11 -25.38
C SER A 89 14.63 7.05 -25.12
N LEU A 90 14.29 5.96 -24.41
CA LEU A 90 15.20 4.84 -24.16
C LEU A 90 15.63 4.16 -25.48
N PHE A 91 14.69 3.89 -26.39
CA PHE A 91 14.99 3.31 -27.69
C PHE A 91 15.86 4.23 -28.56
N ALA A 92 15.54 5.53 -28.62
CA ALA A 92 16.32 6.51 -29.37
C ALA A 92 17.77 6.62 -28.85
N ASN A 93 17.95 6.65 -27.53
CA ASN A 93 19.29 6.72 -26.91
C ASN A 93 20.09 5.44 -27.12
N THR A 94 19.44 4.27 -27.08
CA THR A 94 20.11 2.97 -27.33
C THR A 94 20.58 2.86 -28.79
N HIS A 95 19.74 3.26 -29.75
CA HIS A 95 20.12 3.27 -31.17
C HIS A 95 21.31 4.19 -31.45
N ARG A 96 21.35 5.36 -30.80
CA ARG A 96 22.44 6.32 -30.97
C ARG A 96 23.78 5.77 -30.48
N LEU A 97 23.80 5.06 -29.35
CA LEU A 97 25.01 4.42 -28.83
C LEU A 97 25.53 3.34 -29.78
N VAL A 98 24.67 2.47 -30.31
CA VAL A 98 25.09 1.42 -31.26
C VAL A 98 25.68 2.01 -32.55
N ALA A 99 25.10 3.11 -33.03
CA ALA A 99 25.59 3.82 -34.21
C ALA A 99 26.96 4.48 -34.00
N GLU A 100 27.33 4.86 -32.77
CA GLU A 100 28.65 5.43 -32.46
C GLU A 100 29.79 4.38 -32.47
N PHE A 101 29.46 3.08 -32.50
CA PHE A 101 30.43 1.97 -32.57
C PHE A 101 30.45 1.24 -33.92
N SER A 102 29.76 1.76 -34.95
CA SER A 102 29.74 1.24 -36.33
C SER A 102 30.46 2.20 -37.28
#